data_AF-A0A3G6J4E1-F1
#
_entry.id   AF-A0A3G6J4E1-F1
#
_cell.length_a   1.000
_cell.length_b   1.000
_cell.length_c   1.000
_cell.angle_alpha   90.00
_cell.angle_beta   90.00
_cell.angle_gamma   90.00
#
_symmetry.space_group_name_H-M   'P 1'
#
loop_
_entity.id
_entity.type
_entity.pdbx_description
1 polymer ?
#
loop_
_entity_poly.entity_id
_entity_poly.type
_entity_poly.pdbx_seq_one_letter_code
_entity_poly.pdbx_strand_id
1 'polypeptide(L)'
;MPMSILQSILVFSLSGCLSLSTCSTESESTDADRLKSAIETSSELTLNEVLSKKVKDAYVFCQYNNWEDGVARGFSRKQFYSINNNVHRWETYTALGLIPDDGSSPEVVWFAPDEISACPPGSNVALTHLTGDDRITVTAEPVEFADGRAPLVRMLHYPTATTTNKQ
;
A
#
# COMPACT_ATOMS: atom_id res chain seq x y z
N MET A 1 -48.63 -56.84 7.38
CA MET A 1 -48.21 -58.13 7.99
C MET A 1 -48.25 -59.18 6.89
N PRO A 2 -47.28 -60.10 6.70
CA PRO A 2 -46.21 -60.55 7.61
C PRO A 2 -44.79 -60.66 6.95
N MET A 3 -43.83 -61.16 7.75
CA MET A 3 -42.62 -61.95 7.36
C MET A 3 -41.48 -61.24 6.59
N SER A 4 -40.18 -61.44 6.83
CA SER A 4 -39.36 -62.25 7.74
C SER A 4 -37.94 -61.66 7.70
N ILE A 5 -37.27 -61.40 8.82
CA ILE A 5 -36.14 -62.18 9.39
C ILE A 5 -35.15 -62.74 8.33
N LEU A 6 -33.88 -62.28 8.32
CA LEU A 6 -32.69 -63.00 8.83
C LEU A 6 -31.35 -62.32 8.45
N GLN A 7 -30.54 -62.05 9.49
CA GLN A 7 -29.06 -62.12 9.60
C GLN A 7 -28.14 -61.72 8.43
N SER A 8 -27.20 -60.81 8.70
CA SER A 8 -25.79 -61.18 8.93
C SER A 8 -24.98 -60.01 9.48
N ILE A 9 -24.23 -60.31 10.53
CA ILE A 9 -23.24 -59.45 11.21
C ILE A 9 -21.95 -59.51 10.42
N LEU A 10 -21.27 -58.37 10.19
CA LEU A 10 -19.82 -58.29 10.34
C LEU A 10 -19.34 -56.83 10.42
N VAL A 11 -18.33 -56.69 11.26
CA VAL A 11 -17.78 -55.51 11.93
C VAL A 11 -16.64 -54.90 11.11
N PHE A 12 -16.22 -53.68 11.51
CA PHE A 12 -14.98 -52.95 11.21
C PHE A 12 -15.04 -51.93 10.06
N SER A 13 -15.05 -50.64 10.41
CA SER A 13 -13.80 -49.92 10.66
C SER A 13 -14.05 -48.46 11.03
N LEU A 14 -13.28 -47.97 12.00
CA LEU A 14 -13.08 -46.55 12.27
C LEU A 14 -12.71 -45.83 10.98
N SER A 15 -13.41 -44.76 10.65
CA SER A 15 -12.87 -43.70 9.81
C SER A 15 -13.14 -42.38 10.52
N GLY A 16 -12.10 -41.89 11.19
CA GLY A 16 -12.14 -40.62 11.90
C GLY A 16 -12.38 -39.49 10.92
N CYS A 17 -13.39 -38.67 11.19
CA CYS A 17 -13.51 -37.35 10.59
C CYS A 17 -12.36 -36.49 11.14
N LEU A 18 -11.24 -36.48 10.42
CA LEU A 18 -10.23 -35.43 10.57
C LEU A 18 -10.89 -34.13 10.09
N SER A 19 -11.32 -33.31 11.05
CA SER A 19 -11.62 -31.91 10.80
C SER A 19 -10.35 -31.25 10.27
N LEU A 20 -10.28 -31.09 8.95
CA LEU A 20 -9.35 -30.17 8.32
C LEU A 20 -9.83 -28.76 8.67
N SER A 21 -9.51 -28.32 9.88
CA SER A 21 -9.29 -26.89 10.13
C SER A 21 -8.08 -26.53 9.29
N THR A 22 -8.32 -26.18 8.02
CA THR A 22 -7.38 -25.38 7.25
C THR A 22 -7.09 -24.17 8.11
N CYS A 23 -5.90 -24.16 8.69
CA CYS A 23 -5.28 -23.00 9.26
C CYS A 23 -5.12 -22.05 8.08
N SER A 24 -6.08 -21.15 7.90
CA SER A 24 -5.86 -19.94 7.12
C SER A 24 -4.68 -19.27 7.79
N THR A 25 -3.50 -19.38 7.19
CA THR A 25 -2.45 -18.42 7.45
C THR A 25 -3.03 -17.07 7.06
N GLU A 26 -3.61 -16.36 8.03
CA GLU A 26 -3.83 -14.93 7.95
C GLU A 26 -2.44 -14.34 7.69
N SER A 27 -2.12 -14.14 6.42
CA SER A 27 -0.97 -13.35 6.04
C SER A 27 -1.24 -11.99 6.62
N GLU A 28 -0.55 -11.62 7.69
CA GLU A 28 -0.63 -10.28 8.25
C GLU A 28 -0.36 -9.31 7.09
N SER A 29 -1.36 -8.50 6.74
CA SER A 29 -1.21 -7.53 5.66
C SER A 29 -0.16 -6.51 6.07
N THR A 30 0.82 -6.29 5.18
CA THR A 30 1.86 -5.30 5.42
C THR A 30 1.26 -3.90 5.44
N ASP A 31 1.94 -2.95 6.07
CA ASP A 31 1.53 -1.54 6.07
C ASP A 31 1.45 -0.98 4.64
N ALA A 32 2.32 -1.45 3.74
CA ALA A 32 2.23 -1.15 2.31
C ALA A 32 0.93 -1.68 1.67
N ASP A 33 0.51 -2.91 2.00
CA ASP A 33 -0.74 -3.49 1.49
C ASP A 33 -1.97 -2.76 2.04
N ARG A 34 -1.97 -2.45 3.35
CA ARG A 34 -3.03 -1.68 4.02
C ARG A 34 -3.19 -0.30 3.37
N LEU A 35 -2.09 0.39 3.13
CA LEU A 35 -2.09 1.70 2.49
C LEU A 35 -2.67 1.63 1.07
N LYS A 36 -2.22 0.67 0.25
CA LYS A 36 -2.74 0.47 -1.10
C LYS A 36 -4.23 0.18 -1.10
N SER A 37 -4.68 -0.77 -0.27
CA SER A 37 -6.11 -1.09 -0.16
C SER A 37 -6.93 0.12 0.28
N ALA A 38 -6.47 0.91 1.24
CA ALA A 38 -7.19 2.11 1.67
C ALA A 38 -7.29 3.16 0.56
N ILE A 39 -6.22 3.39 -0.21
CA ILE A 39 -6.23 4.29 -1.37
C ILE A 39 -7.21 3.81 -2.44
N GLU A 40 -7.32 2.50 -2.65
CA GLU A 40 -8.22 1.93 -3.66
C GLU A 40 -9.71 2.09 -3.30
N THR A 41 -10.03 2.03 -2.01
CA THR A 41 -11.42 1.95 -1.51
C THR A 41 -11.97 3.25 -0.94
N SER A 42 -11.13 4.19 -0.54
CA SER A 42 -11.55 5.40 0.19
C SER A 42 -11.37 6.66 -0.65
N SER A 43 -12.23 7.66 -0.44
CA SER A 43 -12.09 9.00 -1.05
C SER A 43 -11.19 9.94 -0.24
N GLU A 44 -10.97 9.61 1.04
CA GLU A 44 -10.07 10.33 1.94
C GLU A 44 -9.50 9.34 2.97
N LEU A 45 -8.30 9.62 3.46
CA LEU A 45 -7.66 8.85 4.53
C LEU A 45 -6.61 9.70 5.26
N THR A 46 -6.22 9.28 6.46
CA THR A 46 -4.96 9.65 7.09
C THR A 46 -4.05 8.43 7.19
N LEU A 47 -2.74 8.63 7.25
CA LEU A 47 -1.78 7.52 7.37
C LEU A 47 -1.97 6.78 8.71
N ASN A 48 -2.22 7.52 9.79
CA ASN A 48 -2.40 6.96 11.12
C ASN A 48 -3.71 6.17 11.31
N GLU A 49 -4.74 6.41 10.51
CA GLU A 49 -5.96 5.59 10.52
C GLU A 49 -5.76 4.24 9.83
N VAL A 50 -4.88 4.19 8.83
CA VAL A 50 -4.74 3.03 7.94
C VAL A 50 -3.61 2.09 8.37
N LEU A 51 -2.49 2.66 8.79
CA LEU A 51 -1.27 1.91 9.09
C LEU A 51 -1.31 1.30 10.49
N SER A 52 -0.67 0.14 10.64
CA SER A 52 -0.55 -0.53 11.94
C SER A 52 0.39 0.23 12.88
N LYS A 53 1.43 0.85 12.33
CA LYS A 53 2.33 1.76 13.04
C LYS A 53 1.97 3.20 12.77
N LYS A 54 2.05 4.01 13.82
CA LYS A 54 1.84 5.45 13.69
C LYS A 54 3.04 6.07 12.98
N VAL A 55 2.74 6.98 12.07
CA VAL A 55 3.72 7.71 11.26
C VAL A 55 3.84 9.11 11.86
N LYS A 56 5.08 9.48 12.18
CA LYS A 56 5.40 10.83 12.62
C LYS A 56 5.49 11.77 11.42
N ASP A 57 6.30 11.39 10.45
CA ASP A 57 6.62 12.19 9.27
C ASP A 57 6.49 11.33 8.01
N ALA A 58 5.94 11.89 6.94
CA ALA A 58 5.92 11.26 5.63
C ALA A 58 6.35 12.25 4.54
N TYR A 59 6.84 11.71 3.41
CA TYR A 59 7.32 12.50 2.29
C TYR A 59 6.86 11.92 0.96
N VAL A 60 6.41 12.80 0.06
CA VAL A 60 6.04 12.42 -1.30
C VAL A 60 7.28 12.36 -2.19
N PHE A 61 7.47 11.23 -2.88
CA PHE A 61 8.55 11.06 -3.86
C PHE A 61 7.97 10.84 -5.26
N CYS A 62 8.25 11.77 -6.15
CA CYS A 62 7.79 11.71 -7.54
C CYS A 62 8.81 11.00 -8.45
N GLN A 63 8.42 10.84 -9.71
CA GLN A 63 9.30 10.39 -10.78
C GLN A 63 10.61 11.19 -10.80
N TYR A 64 11.71 10.55 -11.19
CA TYR A 64 13.04 11.17 -11.23
C TYR A 64 13.51 11.73 -9.87
N ASN A 65 13.00 11.20 -8.75
CA ASN A 65 13.41 11.65 -7.42
C ASN A 65 14.93 11.60 -7.24
N ASN A 66 15.48 12.54 -6.46
CA ASN A 66 16.83 12.41 -5.93
C ASN A 66 16.78 11.53 -4.67
N TRP A 67 17.51 10.41 -4.67
CA TRP A 67 17.59 9.53 -3.51
C TRP A 67 18.32 10.19 -2.33
N GLU A 68 19.18 11.17 -2.56
CA GLU A 68 19.92 11.89 -1.53
C GLU A 68 18.95 12.65 -0.60
N ASP A 69 17.85 13.19 -1.14
CA ASP A 69 16.81 13.85 -0.35
C ASP A 69 16.14 12.88 0.63
N GLY A 70 15.92 11.64 0.20
CA GLY A 70 15.42 10.57 1.07
C GLY A 70 16.45 10.17 2.13
N VAL A 71 17.70 9.97 1.75
CA VAL A 71 18.77 9.62 2.70
C VAL A 71 18.97 10.70 3.76
N ALA A 72 18.90 11.97 3.38
CA ALA A 72 18.96 13.10 4.31
C ALA A 72 17.83 13.09 5.36
N ARG A 73 16.72 12.41 5.07
CA ARG A 73 15.55 12.25 5.95
C ARG A 73 15.54 10.92 6.72
N GLY A 74 16.59 10.11 6.58
CA GLY A 74 16.75 8.84 7.31
C GLY A 74 16.30 7.59 6.55
N PHE A 75 15.85 7.71 5.30
CA PHE A 75 15.55 6.55 4.47
C PHE A 75 16.83 5.86 3.98
N SER A 76 16.77 4.54 3.78
CA SER A 76 17.90 3.79 3.23
C SER A 76 18.02 4.00 1.71
N ARG A 77 19.25 4.19 1.21
CA ARG A 77 19.54 4.27 -0.23
C ARG A 77 18.93 3.11 -1.04
N LYS A 78 18.88 1.92 -0.45
CA LYS A 78 18.40 0.69 -1.10
C LYS A 78 16.90 0.74 -1.44
N GLN A 79 16.14 1.62 -0.79
CA GLN A 79 14.71 1.79 -1.00
C GLN A 79 14.39 2.63 -2.24
N PHE A 80 15.39 3.28 -2.86
CA PHE A 80 15.18 4.17 -4.01
C PHE A 80 15.65 3.57 -5.33
N TYR A 81 14.78 3.71 -6.33
CA TYR A 81 15.16 3.55 -7.73
C TYR A 81 16.10 4.68 -8.16
N SER A 82 16.86 4.44 -9.22
CA SER A 82 17.75 5.43 -9.84
C SER A 82 18.14 4.99 -11.24
N ILE A 83 18.85 5.85 -11.97
CA ILE A 83 19.45 5.49 -13.27
C ILE A 83 20.27 4.17 -13.24
N ASN A 84 20.94 3.88 -12.12
CA ASN A 84 21.75 2.67 -11.94
C ASN A 84 21.01 1.53 -11.21
N ASN A 85 19.76 1.74 -10.81
CA ASN A 85 18.97 0.78 -10.05
C ASN A 85 17.51 0.86 -10.47
N ASN A 86 17.15 0.08 -11.50
CA ASN A 86 15.82 0.04 -12.12
C ASN A 86 15.34 1.41 -12.63
N VAL A 87 15.95 1.85 -13.73
CA VAL A 87 15.66 3.14 -14.38
C VAL A 87 14.18 3.29 -14.75
N HIS A 88 13.54 2.24 -15.26
CA HIS A 88 12.13 2.32 -15.64
C HIS A 88 11.21 2.62 -14.46
N ARG A 89 11.47 2.02 -13.29
CA ARG A 89 10.69 2.36 -12.10
C ARG A 89 11.01 3.76 -11.58
N TRP A 90 12.27 4.20 -11.68
CA TRP A 90 12.64 5.57 -11.32
C TRP A 90 11.93 6.63 -12.18
N GLU A 91 11.72 6.33 -13.47
CA GLU A 91 11.07 7.23 -14.43
C GLU A 91 9.54 7.30 -14.26
N THR A 92 8.92 6.26 -13.68
CA THR A 92 7.46 6.09 -13.77
C THR A 92 6.75 5.92 -12.43
N TYR A 93 7.37 5.26 -11.45
CA TYR A 93 6.73 5.01 -10.16
C TYR A 93 6.77 6.28 -9.29
N THR A 94 5.79 6.39 -8.42
CA THR A 94 5.71 7.43 -7.39
C THR A 94 5.58 6.76 -6.02
N ALA A 95 5.86 7.47 -4.93
CA ALA A 95 5.90 6.86 -3.61
C ALA A 95 5.54 7.80 -2.47
N LEU A 96 5.19 7.17 -1.34
CA LEU A 96 5.20 7.78 -0.02
C LEU A 96 6.33 7.16 0.79
N GLY A 97 7.23 7.99 1.31
CA GLY A 97 8.17 7.59 2.36
C GLY A 97 7.55 7.81 3.72
N LEU A 98 7.56 6.79 4.57
CA LEU A 98 6.96 6.77 5.89
C LEU A 98 8.05 6.69 6.96
N ILE A 99 7.98 7.58 7.95
CA ILE A 99 8.86 7.58 9.12
C ILE A 99 8.01 7.26 10.36
N PRO A 100 8.14 6.05 10.92
CA PRO A 100 7.41 5.64 12.12
C PRO A 100 7.72 6.52 13.34
N ASP A 101 6.75 6.68 14.24
CA ASP A 101 6.93 7.41 15.51
C ASP A 101 7.66 6.59 16.59
N ASP A 102 7.61 5.27 16.48
CA ASP A 102 8.22 4.29 17.38
C ASP A 102 9.74 4.14 17.21
N GLY A 103 10.33 4.89 16.27
CA GLY A 103 11.77 4.85 15.95
C GLY A 103 12.19 3.63 15.13
N SER A 104 11.24 2.81 14.64
CA SER A 104 11.56 1.75 13.69
C SER A 104 12.01 2.31 12.33
N SER A 105 12.59 1.44 11.51
CA SER A 105 13.23 1.87 10.26
C SER A 105 12.21 2.50 9.30
N PRO A 106 12.52 3.67 8.70
CA PRO A 106 11.69 4.26 7.66
C PRO A 106 11.55 3.36 6.44
N GLU A 107 10.42 3.48 5.75
CA GLU A 107 10.12 2.69 4.54
C GLU A 107 9.59 3.56 3.41
N VAL A 108 9.84 3.15 2.16
CA VAL A 108 9.28 3.80 0.96
C VAL A 108 8.31 2.85 0.28
N VAL A 109 7.04 3.24 0.23
CA VAL A 109 5.96 2.51 -0.43
C VAL A 109 5.82 3.03 -1.86
N TRP A 110 6.24 2.22 -2.83
CA TRP A 110 6.17 2.55 -4.26
C TRP A 110 4.86 2.08 -4.91
N PHE A 111 4.34 2.93 -5.78
CA PHE A 111 3.09 2.76 -6.50
C PHE A 111 3.33 2.71 -8.01
N ALA A 112 2.69 1.75 -8.68
CA ALA A 112 2.69 1.68 -10.13
C ALA A 112 1.82 2.81 -10.70
N PRO A 113 2.26 3.48 -11.79
CA PRO A 113 1.59 4.67 -12.32
C PRO A 113 0.19 4.42 -12.87
N ASP A 114 -0.11 3.19 -13.29
CA ASP A 114 -1.42 2.78 -13.82
C ASP A 114 -2.40 2.31 -12.73
N GLU A 115 -1.99 2.33 -11.47
CA GLU A 115 -2.81 1.98 -10.30
C GLU A 115 -3.01 3.21 -9.41
N ILE A 116 -1.92 3.77 -8.90
CA ILE A 116 -1.90 4.85 -7.91
C ILE A 116 -0.81 5.86 -8.30
N SER A 117 -1.17 7.14 -8.36
CA SER A 117 -0.24 8.25 -8.51
C SER A 117 -0.19 9.07 -7.22
N ALA A 118 0.94 8.98 -6.51
CA ALA A 118 1.29 9.88 -5.42
C ALA A 118 1.74 11.26 -5.94
N CYS A 119 1.93 11.42 -7.25
CA CYS A 119 2.25 12.71 -7.86
C CYS A 119 1.34 12.95 -9.06
N PRO A 120 0.11 13.44 -8.84
CA PRO A 120 -0.83 13.70 -9.93
C PRO A 120 -0.22 14.63 -10.99
N PRO A 121 -0.51 14.42 -12.29
CA PRO A 121 0.00 15.28 -13.36
C PRO A 121 -0.29 16.76 -13.11
N GLY A 122 0.69 17.63 -13.36
CA GLY A 122 0.56 19.07 -13.15
C GLY A 122 0.65 19.53 -11.68
N SER A 123 0.81 18.62 -10.73
CA SER A 123 1.05 18.95 -9.33
C SER A 123 2.55 19.16 -9.06
N ASN A 124 2.89 20.11 -8.19
CA ASN A 124 4.26 20.30 -7.68
C ASN A 124 4.33 19.83 -6.22
N VAL A 125 4.21 18.53 -6.02
CA VAL A 125 4.11 17.89 -4.69
C VAL A 125 5.35 17.10 -4.30
N ALA A 126 6.43 17.16 -5.10
CA ALA A 126 7.67 16.49 -4.78
C ALA A 126 8.22 17.00 -3.44
N LEU A 127 8.60 16.08 -2.56
CA LEU A 127 9.07 16.33 -1.20
C LEU A 127 8.07 17.04 -0.28
N THR A 128 6.78 17.07 -0.63
CA THR A 128 5.73 17.50 0.30
C THR A 128 5.86 16.68 1.58
N HIS A 129 6.03 17.39 2.70
CA HIS A 129 6.03 16.82 4.04
C HIS A 129 4.60 16.67 4.53
N LEU A 130 4.32 15.54 5.16
CA LEU A 130 3.06 15.22 5.80
C LEU A 130 3.32 14.72 7.22
N THR A 131 2.35 14.92 8.09
CA THR A 131 2.22 14.19 9.36
C THR A 131 1.31 12.97 9.16
N GLY A 132 1.31 12.04 10.11
CA GLY A 132 0.42 10.88 10.06
C GLY A 132 -1.07 11.21 10.08
N ASP A 133 -1.44 12.42 10.55
CA ASP A 133 -2.82 12.89 10.70
C ASP A 133 -3.26 13.86 9.59
N ASP A 134 -2.36 14.18 8.65
CA ASP A 134 -2.71 14.99 7.49
C ASP A 134 -3.68 14.23 6.58
N ARG A 135 -4.78 14.91 6.21
CA ARG A 135 -5.81 14.32 5.37
C ARG A 135 -5.37 14.26 3.92
N ILE A 136 -5.27 13.05 3.38
CA ILE A 136 -5.00 12.77 1.97
C ILE A 136 -6.33 12.52 1.27
N THR A 137 -6.63 13.30 0.23
CA THR A 137 -7.81 13.08 -0.62
C THR A 137 -7.43 12.19 -1.80
N VAL A 138 -8.33 11.30 -2.20
CA VAL A 138 -8.13 10.38 -3.32
C VAL A 138 -9.18 10.65 -4.40
N THR A 139 -8.74 10.93 -5.63
CA THR A 139 -9.61 10.94 -6.81
C THR A 139 -9.32 9.76 -7.71
N ALA A 140 -10.29 9.33 -8.52
CA ALA A 140 -10.13 8.25 -9.48
C ALA A 140 -10.45 8.78 -10.88
N GLU A 141 -9.44 8.79 -11.76
CA GLU A 141 -9.55 9.42 -13.08
C GLU A 141 -9.00 8.49 -14.16
N PRO A 142 -9.64 8.41 -15.35
CA PRO A 142 -9.08 7.67 -16.47
C PRO A 142 -7.81 8.36 -16.96
N VAL A 143 -6.72 7.62 -17.05
CA VAL A 143 -5.44 8.12 -17.57
C VAL A 143 -5.05 7.35 -18.82
N GLU A 144 -4.91 8.05 -19.94
CA GLU A 144 -4.47 7.45 -21.20
C GLU A 144 -2.98 7.12 -21.17
N PHE A 145 -2.65 5.85 -21.41
CA PHE A 145 -1.28 5.37 -21.56
C PHE A 145 -0.93 5.13 -23.03
N ALA A 146 0.37 5.03 -23.33
CA ALA A 146 0.87 4.85 -24.69
C ALA A 146 0.40 3.54 -25.38
N ASP A 147 -0.08 2.56 -24.60
CA ASP A 147 -0.64 1.30 -25.09
C ASP A 147 -2.14 1.41 -25.48
N GLY A 148 -2.74 2.60 -25.35
CA GLY A 148 -4.14 2.87 -25.67
C GLY A 148 -5.12 2.42 -24.58
N ARG A 149 -4.65 2.00 -23.40
CA ARG A 149 -5.52 1.76 -22.24
C ARG A 149 -5.75 3.06 -21.47
N ALA A 150 -6.93 3.14 -20.84
CA ALA A 150 -7.34 4.22 -19.96
C ALA A 150 -7.85 3.71 -18.59
N PRO A 151 -7.00 3.08 -17.76
CA PRO A 151 -7.41 2.61 -16.43
C PRO A 151 -7.77 3.80 -15.52
N LEU A 152 -8.62 3.52 -14.52
CA LEU A 152 -8.90 4.48 -13.44
C LEU A 152 -7.73 4.51 -12.46
N VAL A 153 -6.89 5.53 -12.54
CA VAL A 153 -5.77 5.74 -11.64
C VAL A 153 -6.23 6.50 -10.41
N ARG A 154 -5.81 6.04 -9.22
CA ARG A 154 -6.05 6.74 -7.95
C ARG A 154 -5.01 7.83 -7.76
N MET A 155 -5.44 9.09 -7.72
CA MET A 155 -4.58 10.25 -7.57
C MET A 155 -4.63 10.76 -6.14
N LEU A 156 -3.47 10.88 -5.49
CA LEU A 156 -3.36 11.38 -4.13
C LEU A 156 -3.18 12.90 -4.13
N HIS A 157 -4.02 13.59 -3.36
CA HIS A 157 -3.97 15.03 -3.18
C HIS A 157 -3.69 15.35 -1.72
N TYR A 158 -2.73 16.25 -1.51
CA TYR A 158 -2.18 16.57 -0.21
C TYR A 158 -2.65 17.94 0.28
N PRO A 159 -2.70 18.17 1.60
CA PRO A 159 -2.93 19.52 2.11
C PRO A 159 -1.80 20.43 1.64
N THR A 160 -2.17 21.58 1.08
CA THR A 160 -1.18 22.60 0.69
C THR A 160 -0.43 23.03 1.95
N ALA A 161 0.90 22.90 1.94
CA ALA A 161 1.72 23.36 3.05
C ALA A 161 1.34 24.81 3.39
N THR A 162 0.81 25.04 4.59
CA THR A 162 0.66 26.40 5.11
C THR A 162 2.08 26.88 5.38
N THR A 163 2.67 27.63 4.44
CA THR A 163 3.93 28.31 4.66
C THR A 163 3.75 29.24 5.86
N THR A 164 4.15 28.77 7.04
CA THR A 164 4.37 29.63 8.19
C THR A 164 5.61 30.45 7.85
N ASN A 165 5.40 31.59 7.18
CA ASN A 165 6.41 32.63 7.10
C ASN A 165 6.70 33.05 8.54
N LYS A 166 7.81 32.57 9.09
CA LYS A 166 8.39 33.20 10.27
C LYS A 166 8.85 34.60 9.82
N GLN A 167 8.09 35.61 10.22
CA GLN A 167 8.57 36.99 10.32
C GLN A 167 9.64 37.08 11.41
#